data_AF-X1B254-F1
#
_entry.id   AF-X1B254-F1
#
_cell.length_a   1.000
_cell.length_b   1.000
_cell.length_c   1.000
_cell.angle_alpha   90.00
_cell.angle_beta   90.00
_cell.angle_gamma   90.00
#
_symmetry.space_group_name_H-M   'P 1'
#
loop_
_entity.id
_entity.type
_entity.pdbx_description
1 polymer ?
#
loop_
_entity_poly.entity_id
_entity_poly.type
_entity_poly.pdbx_seq_one_letter_code
_entity_poly.pdbx_strand_id
1 'polypeptide(L)' 'MEEVRIISPTAILGYGFPVSSFKVGLKLKPHVIAIDAGSTDAGPYYLGAGVSFTAREAVKRDLKYILKGAYSLKIPVLMG' A
#
# COMPACT_ATOMS: atom_id res chain seq x y z
N MET A 1 10.67 12.46 -19.79
CA MET A 1 9.58 12.45 -18.79
C MET A 1 9.94 13.52 -17.79
N GLU A 2 9.13 14.56 -17.61
CA GLU A 2 9.49 15.73 -16.79
C GLU A 2 9.20 15.52 -15.29
N GLU A 3 8.28 14.61 -14.94
CA GLU A 3 7.95 14.27 -13.55
C GLU A 3 7.53 12.80 -13.39
N VAL A 4 7.63 12.30 -12.16
CA VAL A 4 7.06 11.02 -11.74
C VAL A 4 6.10 11.26 -10.59
N ARG A 5 4.81 11.03 -10.81
CA ARG A 5 3.77 11.14 -9.78
C ARG A 5 3.60 9.79 -9.09
N ILE A 6 3.80 9.79 -7.78
CA ILE A 6 3.69 8.61 -6.93
C ILE A 6 2.60 8.87 -5.92
N ILE A 7 1.76 7.87 -5.67
CA ILE A 7 0.91 7.84 -4.48
C ILE A 7 1.38 6.73 -3.55
N SER A 8 1.69 7.09 -2.30
CA SER A 8 1.92 6.15 -1.21
C SER A 8 0.73 6.23 -0.26
N PRO A 9 -0.21 5.25 -0.32
CA PRO A 9 -1.48 5.38 0.38
C PRO A 9 -1.34 5.11 1.88
N THR A 10 -0.32 4.37 2.31
CA THR A 10 -0.14 3.94 3.70
C THR A 10 1.32 3.99 4.10
N ALA A 11 1.58 4.11 5.40
CA ALA A 11 2.92 4.07 5.95
C ALA A 11 3.50 2.65 5.95
N ILE A 12 2.67 1.63 6.23
CA ILE A 12 3.02 0.19 6.14
C ILE A 12 1.78 -0.57 5.69
N LEU A 13 1.94 -1.54 4.79
CA LEU A 13 0.84 -2.38 4.31
C LEU A 13 0.08 -3.04 5.47
N GLY A 14 -1.22 -2.77 5.56
CA GLY A 14 -2.07 -3.27 6.63
C GLY A 14 -2.35 -2.26 7.74
N TYR A 15 -1.78 -1.05 7.70
CA TYR A 15 -2.17 0.06 8.60
C TYR A 15 -3.49 0.71 8.18
N GLY A 16 -3.91 0.49 6.94
CA GLY A 16 -5.04 1.20 6.39
C GLY A 16 -4.71 2.62 5.97
N PHE A 17 -5.71 3.22 5.34
CA PHE A 17 -5.70 4.60 4.88
C PHE A 17 -7.13 5.11 4.65
N PRO A 18 -7.37 6.42 4.66
CA PRO A 18 -8.66 6.98 4.28
C PRO A 18 -8.94 6.73 2.80
N VAL A 19 -9.98 5.95 2.51
CA VAL A 19 -10.37 5.60 1.12
C VAL A 19 -10.75 6.86 0.31
N SER A 20 -11.30 7.88 0.97
CA SER A 20 -11.60 9.18 0.36
C SER A 20 -10.32 9.86 -0.16
N SER A 21 -9.29 9.96 0.67
CA SER A 21 -7.99 10.55 0.30
C SER A 21 -7.32 9.76 -0.83
N PHE A 22 -7.35 8.43 -0.76
CA PHE A 22 -6.83 7.59 -1.83
C PHE A 22 -7.54 7.85 -3.17
N LYS A 23 -8.89 7.93 -3.17
CA LYS A 23 -9.67 8.26 -4.38
C LYS A 23 -9.33 9.65 -4.92
N VAL A 24 -9.11 10.65 -4.07
CA VAL A 24 -8.68 11.99 -4.51
C VAL A 24 -7.31 11.91 -5.17
N GLY A 25 -6.36 11.19 -4.57
CA GLY A 25 -5.03 11.00 -5.15
C GLY A 25 -5.06 10.27 -6.50
N LEU A 26 -5.92 9.26 -6.68
CA LEU A 26 -6.09 8.60 -7.99
C LEU A 26 -6.57 9.55 -9.09
N LYS A 27 -7.37 10.59 -8.77
CA LYS A 27 -7.82 11.60 -9.74
C LYS A 27 -6.66 12.44 -10.29
N LEU A 28 -5.55 12.52 -9.57
CA LEU A 28 -4.32 13.21 -9.99
C LEU A 28 -3.50 12.40 -11.01
N LYS A 29 -3.99 11.23 -11.44
CA LYS A 29 -3.37 10.36 -12.45
C LYS A 29 -1.91 10.02 -12.12
N PRO A 30 -1.63 9.40 -10.94
CA PRO A 30 -0.30 8.96 -10.60
C PRO A 30 0.24 7.97 -11.65
N HIS A 31 1.56 7.90 -11.80
CA HIS A 31 2.23 6.95 -12.69
C HIS A 31 2.50 5.62 -12.01
N VAL A 32 2.50 5.58 -10.68
CA VAL A 32 2.74 4.38 -9.87
C VAL A 32 2.09 4.53 -8.50
N ILE A 33 1.62 3.40 -7.94
CA ILE A 33 1.27 3.29 -6.54
C ILE A 33 2.43 2.58 -5.83
N ALA A 34 3.07 3.24 -4.87
CA ALA A 34 4.15 2.65 -4.08
C ALA A 34 3.62 2.28 -2.69
N ILE A 35 3.99 1.11 -2.17
CA ILE A 35 3.58 0.63 -0.87
C ILE A 35 4.84 0.23 -0.10
N ASP A 36 4.98 0.75 1.12
CA ASP A 36 5.92 0.20 2.09
C ASP A 36 5.32 -1.09 2.69
N ALA A 37 5.99 -2.19 2.43
CA ALA A 37 5.68 -3.54 2.87
C ALA A 37 6.96 -4.29 3.31
N GLY A 38 8.00 -3.56 3.72
CA GLY A 38 9.35 -4.12 3.89
C GLY A 38 9.52 -5.02 5.12
N SER A 39 8.91 -4.68 6.26
CA SER A 39 8.94 -5.51 7.48
C SER A 39 7.55 -5.98 7.85
N THR A 40 7.43 -7.28 8.13
CA THR A 40 6.23 -7.89 8.74
C THR A 40 6.51 -8.36 10.17
N ASP A 41 7.73 -8.13 10.64
CA ASP A 41 8.38 -8.70 11.82
C ASP A 41 8.91 -7.57 12.73
N ALA A 42 8.03 -6.64 13.11
CA ALA A 42 8.35 -5.41 13.83
C ALA A 42 8.93 -5.66 15.25
N GLY A 43 10.20 -6.05 15.32
CA GLY A 43 10.95 -6.32 16.53
C GLY A 43 11.00 -7.80 16.95
N PRO A 44 11.75 -8.11 18.03
CA PRO A 44 12.10 -9.48 18.41
C PRO A 44 10.90 -10.41 18.63
N TYR A 45 9.77 -9.86 19.09
CA TYR A 45 8.57 -10.65 19.32
C TYR A 45 7.99 -11.22 18.02
N TYR A 46 7.66 -10.36 17.04
CA TYR A 46 7.02 -10.80 15.79
C TYR A 46 7.95 -11.68 14.96
N LEU A 47 9.25 -11.34 14.92
CA LEU A 47 10.28 -12.18 14.31
C LEU A 47 10.36 -13.56 14.97
N GLY A 48 10.48 -13.61 16.31
CA GLY A 48 10.63 -14.86 17.05
C GLY A 48 9.38 -15.73 17.06
N ALA A 49 8.19 -15.12 17.01
CA ALA A 49 6.93 -15.83 16.97
C ALA A 49 6.53 -16.29 15.56
N GLY A 50 7.19 -15.79 14.50
CA GLY A 50 6.83 -16.10 13.11
C GLY A 50 5.43 -15.59 12.74
N VAL A 51 4.97 -14.52 13.39
CA VAL A 51 3.65 -13.93 13.15
C VAL A 51 3.80 -12.51 12.62
N SER A 52 2.97 -12.17 11.63
CA SER A 52 2.95 -10.82 11.08
C SER A 52 2.48 -9.81 12.12
N PHE A 53 3.16 -8.68 12.19
CA PHE A 53 2.77 -7.57 13.04
C PHE A 53 1.49 -6.87 12.55
N THR A 54 1.17 -6.97 11.25
CA THR A 54 -0.13 -6.55 10.70
C THR A 54 -1.09 -7.72 10.56
N ALA A 55 -2.38 -7.47 10.85
CA ALA A 55 -3.42 -8.47 10.70
C ALA A 55 -3.67 -8.79 9.22
N ARG A 56 -3.80 -10.08 8.90
CA ARG A 56 -4.05 -10.56 7.54
C ARG A 56 -5.24 -9.90 6.85
N GLU A 57 -6.32 -9.65 7.58
CA GLU A 57 -7.52 -9.00 7.02
C GLU A 57 -7.28 -7.52 6.69
N ALA A 58 -6.42 -6.83 7.45
CA ALA A 58 -6.04 -5.45 7.14
C ALA A 58 -5.17 -5.38 5.88
N VAL A 59 -4.20 -6.28 5.73
CA VAL A 59 -3.38 -6.41 4.51
C VAL A 59 -4.27 -6.65 3.28
N LYS A 60 -5.22 -7.58 3.39
CA LYS A 60 -6.18 -7.87 2.30
C LYS A 60 -7.05 -6.67 1.94
N ARG A 61 -7.55 -5.94 2.94
CA ARG A 61 -8.35 -4.73 2.72
C ARG A 61 -7.54 -3.71 1.91
N ASP A 62 -6.31 -3.45 2.31
CA ASP A 62 -5.46 -2.45 1.67
C ASP A 62 -5.13 -2.85 0.23
N LEU A 63 -4.67 -4.10 0.03
CA LEU A 63 -4.42 -4.64 -1.31
C LEU A 63 -5.66 -4.57 -2.21
N LYS A 64 -6.85 -4.85 -1.68
CA LYS A 64 -8.11 -4.78 -2.46
C LYS A 64 -8.35 -3.38 -3.02
N TYR A 65 -8.11 -2.32 -2.24
CA TYR A 65 -8.28 -0.96 -2.73
C TYR A 65 -7.15 -0.56 -3.69
N ILE A 66 -5.91 -0.90 -3.34
CA ILE A 66 -4.73 -0.51 -4.12
C ILE A 66 -4.73 -1.17 -5.49
N LEU A 67 -4.91 -2.49 -5.56
CA LEU A 67 -4.94 -3.24 -6.81
C LEU A 67 -6.09 -2.79 -7.72
N LYS A 68 -7.27 -2.49 -7.15
CA LYS A 68 -8.39 -1.93 -7.93
C LYS A 68 -8.07 -0.55 -8.50
N GLY A 69 -7.46 0.32 -7.70
CA GLY A 69 -7.02 1.65 -8.14
C GLY A 69 -5.99 1.58 -9.26
N ALA A 70 -4.93 0.80 -9.06
CA ALA A 70 -3.88 0.58 -10.05
C ALA A 70 -4.42 -0.01 -11.35
N TYR A 71 -5.26 -1.06 -11.25
CA TYR A 71 -5.90 -1.68 -12.40
C TYR A 71 -6.77 -0.69 -13.19
N SER A 72 -7.56 0.15 -12.51
CA SER A 72 -8.41 1.15 -13.16
C SER A 72 -7.63 2.22 -13.94
N LEU A 73 -6.40 2.53 -13.50
CA LEU A 73 -5.52 3.50 -14.15
C LEU A 73 -4.48 2.84 -15.09
N LYS A 74 -4.41 1.51 -15.12
CA LYS A 74 -3.39 0.72 -15.84
C LYS A 74 -1.96 1.13 -15.47
N ILE A 75 -1.71 1.35 -14.17
CA ILE A 75 -0.40 1.71 -13.62
C ILE A 75 0.16 0.60 -12.73
N PRO A 76 1.49 0.48 -12.60
CA PRO A 76 2.10 -0.52 -11.71
C PRO A 76 1.83 -0.22 -10.23
N VAL A 77 1.90 -1.29 -9.43
CA VAL A 77 2.06 -1.24 -7.98
C VAL A 77 3.47 -1.72 -7.65
N LEU A 78 4.22 -0.92 -6.89
CA LEU A 78 5.51 -1.32 -6.34
C LEU A 78 5.34 -1.59 -4.85
N MET A 79 5.81 -2.76 -4.42
CA MET A 79 5.80 -3.19 -3.02
C MET A 79 7.23 -3.53 -2.64
N GLY A 80 7.75 -2.89 -1.60
CA GLY A 80 9.12 -3.09 -1.12
C GLY A 80 9.20 -2.89 0.37
#